data_AF-A0A528THS2-F1
#
_entry.id   AF-A0A528THS2-F1
#
_cell.length_a   1.000
_cell.length_b   1.000
_cell.length_c   1.000
_cell.angle_alpha   90.00
_cell.angle_beta   90.00
_cell.angle_gamma   90.00
#
_symmetry.space_group_name_H-M   'P 1'
#
loop_
_entity.id
_entity.type
_entity.pdbx_description
1 polymer ?
#
loop_
_entity_poly.entity_id
_entity_poly.type
_entity_poly.pdbx_seq_one_letter_code
_entity_poly.pdbx_strand_id
1 'polypeptide(L)'
;DEKPTGSKDPFALRRAALGVVRILIENRIRLGLTSVFANAFASFAGDAAQISDLLGFFHDRLKVYLRESGARYDLIDAVITPQSDDLLQIVRRVEALGKFLDTEDGKNLLAGTK
;
A
#
# COMPACT_ATOMS: atom_id res chain seq x y z
N ASP A 1 9.25 -19.57 12.11
CA ASP A 1 8.72 -18.37 11.45
C ASP A 1 7.20 -18.30 11.52
N GLU A 2 6.65 -17.57 12.49
CA GLU A 2 5.21 -17.28 12.55
C GLU A 2 4.93 -15.94 11.84
N LYS A 3 4.89 -15.97 10.51
CA LYS A 3 4.31 -14.86 9.73
C LYS A 3 2.84 -14.69 10.16
N PRO A 4 2.37 -13.46 10.45
CA PRO A 4 1.04 -13.25 11.00
C PRO A 4 -0.06 -13.74 10.04
N THR A 5 -0.84 -14.75 10.44
CA THR A 5 -1.98 -15.33 9.68
C THR A 5 -3.31 -14.74 10.14
N GLY A 6 -4.36 -14.78 9.30
CA GLY A 6 -5.65 -14.12 9.55
C GLY A 6 -6.19 -14.21 11.00
N SER A 7 -5.94 -15.31 11.71
CA SER A 7 -6.35 -15.56 13.10
C SER A 7 -5.31 -15.24 14.20
N LYS A 8 -4.04 -14.99 13.88
CA LYS A 8 -2.96 -14.78 14.88
C LYS A 8 -1.96 -13.69 14.45
N ASP A 9 -1.72 -12.73 15.32
CA ASP A 9 -0.66 -11.72 15.18
C ASP A 9 0.21 -11.69 16.47
N PRO A 10 1.03 -12.74 16.69
CA PRO A 10 1.70 -12.99 17.96
C PRO A 10 2.71 -11.89 18.33
N PHE A 11 3.26 -11.21 17.32
CA PHE A 11 4.24 -10.14 17.47
C PHE A 11 3.67 -8.75 17.15
N ALA A 12 2.35 -8.63 17.00
CA ALA A 12 1.66 -7.37 16.69
C ALA A 12 2.15 -6.67 15.39
N LEU A 13 2.67 -7.43 14.42
CA LEU A 13 3.30 -6.90 13.21
C LEU A 13 2.29 -6.18 12.31
N ARG A 14 1.01 -6.59 12.30
CA ARG A 14 -0.02 -5.85 11.53
C ARG A 14 -0.26 -4.47 12.12
N ARG A 15 -0.33 -4.39 13.45
CA ARG A 15 -0.51 -3.12 14.15
C ARG A 15 0.71 -2.22 13.96
N ALA A 16 1.91 -2.77 14.07
CA ALA A 16 3.15 -2.03 13.83
C ALA A 16 3.22 -1.48 12.39
N ALA A 17 2.98 -2.32 11.39
CA ALA A 17 3.00 -1.90 9.99
C ALA A 17 1.92 -0.85 9.68
N LEU A 18 0.70 -1.00 10.21
CA LEU A 18 -0.34 0.03 10.08
C LEU A 18 0.08 1.36 10.73
N GLY A 19 0.76 1.32 11.87
CA GLY A 19 1.34 2.50 12.51
C GLY A 19 2.34 3.21 11.59
N VAL A 20 3.25 2.46 10.97
CA VAL A 20 4.20 3.01 9.99
C VAL A 20 3.46 3.61 8.78
N VAL A 21 2.46 2.91 8.22
CA VAL A 21 1.62 3.43 7.12
C VAL A 21 1.01 4.78 7.49
N ARG A 22 0.37 4.87 8.66
CA ARG A 22 -0.24 6.12 9.15
C ARG A 22 0.78 7.24 9.31
N ILE A 23 1.92 6.96 9.94
CA ILE A 23 2.99 7.95 10.11
C ILE A 23 3.42 8.52 8.76
N LEU A 24 3.66 7.66 7.76
CA LEU A 24 4.11 8.10 6.44
C LEU A 24 3.05 8.95 5.73
N ILE A 25 1.78 8.53 5.76
CA ILE A 25 0.71 9.20 5.04
C ILE A 25 0.33 10.52 5.72
N GLU A 26 0.03 10.48 7.02
CA GLU A 26 -0.48 11.62 7.78
C GLU A 26 0.56 12.75 7.86
N ASN A 27 1.85 12.41 7.95
CA ASN A 27 2.94 13.38 7.93
C ASN A 27 3.46 13.70 6.51
N ARG A 28 2.83 13.14 5.46
CA ARG A 28 3.17 13.38 4.04
C ARG A 28 4.64 13.08 3.71
N ILE A 29 5.18 12.01 4.29
CA ILE A 29 6.55 11.55 4.07
C ILE A 29 6.61 10.70 2.80
N ARG A 30 7.49 11.07 1.87
CA ARG A 30 7.84 10.26 0.68
C ARG A 30 8.99 9.34 1.05
N LEU A 31 8.77 8.03 0.96
CA LEU A 31 9.76 7.02 1.33
C LEU A 31 9.58 5.76 0.50
N GLY A 32 10.64 5.33 -0.18
CA GLY A 32 10.70 4.03 -0.87
C GLY A 32 11.08 2.93 0.11
N LEU A 33 10.13 2.07 0.45
CA LEU A 33 10.28 1.06 1.51
C LEU A 33 11.30 -0.03 1.17
N THR A 34 11.41 -0.41 -0.10
CA THR A 34 12.32 -1.45 -0.60
C THR A 34 13.77 -1.11 -0.23
N SER A 35 14.17 0.15 -0.39
CA SER A 35 15.53 0.60 -0.02
C SER A 35 15.78 0.54 1.48
N VAL A 36 14.76 0.88 2.30
CA VAL A 36 14.84 0.82 3.76
C VAL A 36 14.94 -0.62 4.22
N PHE A 37 14.14 -1.51 3.65
CA PHE A 37 14.18 -2.95 3.93
C PHE A 37 15.53 -3.53 3.55
N ALA A 38 16.04 -3.25 2.34
CA ALA A 38 17.34 -3.73 1.89
C ALA A 38 18.47 -3.33 2.86
N ASN A 39 18.47 -2.06 3.30
CA ASN A 39 19.45 -1.58 4.29
C ASN A 39 19.30 -2.29 5.65
N ALA A 40 18.06 -2.52 6.12
CA ALA A 40 17.82 -3.22 7.37
C ALA A 40 18.23 -4.70 7.31
N PHE A 41 18.03 -5.36 6.16
CA PHE A 41 18.36 -6.78 5.94
C PHE A 41 19.82 -7.03 5.59
N ALA A 42 20.62 -6.00 5.30
CA ALA A 42 22.03 -6.14 4.94
C ALA A 42 22.84 -6.98 5.95
N SER A 43 22.50 -6.87 7.24
CA SER A 43 23.15 -7.62 8.32
C SER A 43 22.54 -9.01 8.59
N PHE A 44 21.41 -9.34 7.97
CA PHE A 44 20.62 -10.54 8.25
C PHE A 44 20.56 -11.53 7.07
N ALA A 45 21.35 -11.29 6.01
CA ALA A 45 21.36 -12.10 4.79
C ALA A 45 19.96 -12.24 4.15
N GLY A 46 19.14 -11.20 4.24
CA GLY A 46 17.81 -11.21 3.63
C GLY A 46 17.89 -11.18 2.10
N ASP A 47 16.94 -11.85 1.44
CA ASP A 47 16.88 -11.92 -0.02
C ASP A 47 15.81 -11.00 -0.63
N ALA A 48 15.83 -10.86 -1.96
CA ALA A 48 14.87 -10.04 -2.69
C ALA A 48 13.42 -10.54 -2.55
N ALA A 49 13.23 -11.84 -2.34
CA ALA A 49 11.89 -12.42 -2.18
C ALA A 49 11.28 -12.01 -0.83
N GLN A 50 12.07 -12.01 0.25
CA GLN A 50 11.64 -11.52 1.56
C GLN A 50 11.33 -10.02 1.56
N ILE A 51 12.12 -9.21 0.83
CA ILE A 51 11.84 -7.78 0.68
C ILE A 51 10.53 -7.57 -0.07
N SER A 52 10.31 -8.30 -1.17
CA SER A 52 9.06 -8.23 -1.94
C SER A 52 7.85 -8.68 -1.11
N ASP A 53 8.01 -9.73 -0.30
CA ASP A 53 6.95 -10.25 0.57
C ASP A 53 6.60 -9.25 1.69
N LEU A 54 7.61 -8.59 2.27
CA LEU A 54 7.40 -7.54 3.25
C LEU A 54 6.72 -6.31 2.62
N LEU A 55 7.11 -5.91 1.41
CA LEU A 55 6.44 -4.84 0.67
C LEU A 55 4.96 -5.19 0.41
N GLY A 56 4.68 -6.41 -0.03
CA GLY A 56 3.31 -6.91 -0.19
C GLY A 56 2.52 -6.89 1.12
N PHE A 57 3.15 -7.24 2.24
CA PHE A 57 2.52 -7.12 3.56
C PHE A 57 2.15 -5.67 3.92
N PHE A 58 2.99 -4.69 3.56
CA PHE A 58 2.67 -3.26 3.70
C PHE A 58 1.57 -2.81 2.76
N HIS A 59 1.52 -3.32 1.53
CA HIS A 59 0.40 -3.07 0.61
C HIS A 59 -0.92 -3.55 1.19
N ASP A 60 -0.96 -4.74 1.79
CA ASP A 60 -2.18 -5.24 2.45
C ASP A 60 -2.66 -4.31 3.58
N ARG A 61 -1.74 -3.74 4.36
CA ARG A 61 -2.10 -2.76 5.40
C ARG A 61 -2.57 -1.44 4.79
N LEU A 62 -1.93 -0.98 3.74
CA LEU A 62 -2.33 0.22 3.01
C LEU A 62 -3.74 0.06 2.41
N LYS A 63 -4.05 -1.10 1.84
CA LYS A 63 -5.39 -1.42 1.30
C LYS A 63 -6.47 -1.30 2.38
N VAL A 64 -6.21 -1.80 3.60
CA VAL A 64 -7.14 -1.66 4.72
C VAL A 64 -7.31 -0.18 5.10
N TYR A 65 -6.21 0.55 5.28
CA TYR A 65 -6.24 1.98 5.60
C TYR A 65 -7.05 2.80 4.57
N LEU A 66 -6.83 2.57 3.27
CA LEU A 66 -7.55 3.27 2.20
C LEU A 66 -9.04 2.93 2.19
N ARG A 67 -9.42 1.66 2.43
CA ARG A 67 -10.83 1.25 2.54
C ARG A 67 -11.52 1.90 3.72
N GLU A 68 -10.88 1.93 4.89
CA GLU A 68 -11.38 2.60 6.08
C GLU A 68 -11.52 4.13 5.87
N SER A 69 -10.68 4.70 5.00
CA SER A 69 -10.74 6.11 4.59
C SER A 69 -11.78 6.39 3.49
N GLY A 70 -12.57 5.40 3.08
CA GLY A 70 -13.65 5.55 2.11
C GLY A 70 -13.25 5.38 0.65
N ALA A 71 -12.00 5.00 0.34
CA ALA A 71 -11.58 4.76 -1.04
C ALA A 71 -12.23 3.49 -1.61
N ARG A 72 -12.66 3.57 -2.88
CA ARG A 72 -13.29 2.45 -3.58
C ARG A 72 -12.30 1.32 -3.85
N TYR A 73 -12.75 0.07 -3.68
CA TYR A 73 -11.94 -1.14 -3.82
C TYR A 73 -11.24 -1.22 -5.18
N ASP A 74 -11.99 -0.98 -6.26
CA ASP A 74 -11.51 -1.08 -7.65
C ASP A 74 -10.39 -0.08 -7.94
N LEU A 75 -10.47 1.13 -7.39
CA LEU A 75 -9.43 2.15 -7.56
C LEU A 75 -8.15 1.80 -6.82
N ILE A 76 -8.28 1.23 -5.61
CA ILE A 76 -7.13 0.77 -4.84
C ILE A 76 -6.38 -0.32 -5.61
N ASP A 77 -7.09 -1.32 -6.11
CA ASP A 77 -6.50 -2.43 -6.85
C ASP A 77 -5.96 -2.00 -8.23
N ALA A 78 -6.56 -1.00 -8.88
CA ALA A 78 -6.07 -0.45 -10.14
C ALA A 78 -4.73 0.30 -9.99
N VAL A 79 -4.45 0.87 -8.82
CA VAL A 79 -3.27 1.71 -8.58
C VAL A 79 -2.11 0.92 -7.98
N ILE A 80 -2.39 -0.03 -7.08
CA ILE A 80 -1.35 -0.79 -6.38
C ILE A 80 -0.81 -1.89 -7.28
N THR A 81 0.46 -1.79 -7.63
CA THR A 81 1.21 -2.85 -8.32
C THR A 81 2.24 -3.47 -7.37
N PRO A 82 2.74 -4.69 -7.65
CA PRO A 82 3.79 -5.31 -6.84
C PRO A 82 5.05 -4.45 -6.66
N GLN A 83 5.36 -3.58 -7.64
CA GLN A 83 6.51 -2.67 -7.63
C GLN A 83 6.25 -1.31 -6.97
N SER A 84 5.03 -1.08 -6.47
CA SER A 84 4.66 0.21 -5.87
C SER A 84 5.36 0.41 -4.53
N ASP A 85 6.42 1.21 -4.48
CA ASP A 85 7.30 1.26 -3.30
C ASP A 85 7.05 2.45 -2.35
N ASP A 86 6.25 3.43 -2.77
CA ASP A 86 5.99 4.67 -2.05
C ASP A 86 4.50 4.78 -1.69
N LEU A 87 4.19 4.54 -0.41
CA LEU A 87 2.81 4.46 0.06
C LEU A 87 2.04 5.78 -0.10
N LEU A 88 2.72 6.92 0.10
CA LEU A 88 2.10 8.22 -0.07
C LEU A 88 1.79 8.51 -1.54
N GLN A 89 2.67 8.11 -2.45
CA GLN A 89 2.41 8.23 -3.88
C GLN A 89 1.23 7.35 -4.33
N ILE A 90 1.10 6.14 -3.79
CA ILE A 90 -0.06 5.26 -4.04
C ILE A 90 -1.35 5.98 -3.61
N VAL A 91 -1.40 6.50 -2.39
CA VAL A 91 -2.60 7.20 -1.86
C VAL A 91 -2.99 8.36 -2.77
N ARG A 92 -2.03 9.21 -3.14
CA ARG A 92 -2.27 10.34 -4.05
C ARG A 92 -2.81 9.90 -5.41
N ARG A 93 -2.33 8.77 -5.94
CA ARG A 93 -2.81 8.21 -7.22
C ARG A 93 -4.24 7.68 -7.09
N VAL A 94 -4.57 7.01 -5.99
CA VAL A 94 -5.95 6.56 -5.71
C VAL A 94 -6.90 7.75 -5.60
N GLU A 95 -6.53 8.79 -4.85
CA GLU A 95 -7.32 10.02 -4.72
C GLU A 95 -7.47 10.75 -6.06
N ALA A 96 -6.39 10.88 -6.82
CA ALA A 96 -6.42 11.54 -8.13
C ALA A 96 -7.29 10.77 -9.13
N LEU A 97 -7.19 9.44 -9.15
CA LEU A 97 -8.02 8.59 -10.00
C LEU A 97 -9.50 8.70 -9.61
N GLY A 98 -9.81 8.68 -8.31
CA GLY A 98 -11.18 8.89 -7.82
C GLY A 98 -11.74 10.23 -8.27
N LYS A 99 -11.02 11.33 -8.01
CA LYS A 99 -11.42 12.68 -8.43
C LYS A 99 -11.60 12.78 -9.94
N PHE A 100 -10.74 12.14 -10.73
CA PHE A 100 -10.87 12.14 -12.18
C PHE A 100 -12.14 11.41 -12.63
N LEU A 101 -12.46 10.26 -12.05
CA LEU A 101 -13.66 9.50 -12.41
C LEU A 101 -14.97 10.21 -12.02
N ASP A 102 -14.93 11.14 -11.07
CA ASP A 102 -16.09 11.99 -10.72
C ASP A 102 -16.34 13.12 -11.74
N THR A 103 -15.38 13.40 -12.63
CA THR A 103 -15.54 14.38 -13.72
C THR A 103 -16.41 13.84 -14.86
N GLU A 104 -16.92 14.72 -15.71
CA GLU A 104 -17.67 14.31 -16.91
C GLU A 104 -16.82 13.44 -17.86
N ASP A 105 -15.56 13.80 -18.07
CA ASP A 105 -14.63 13.00 -18.89
C ASP A 105 -14.40 11.60 -18.30
N GLY A 106 -14.27 11.51 -16.97
CA GLY A 106 -14.13 10.23 -16.26
C GLY A 106 -15.37 9.35 -16.37
N LYS A 107 -16.56 9.93 -16.22
CA LYS A 107 -17.84 9.22 -16.43
C LYS A 107 -17.99 8.74 -17.87
N ASN A 108 -17.62 9.57 -18.85
CA ASN A 108 -17.64 9.22 -20.27
C ASN A 108 -16.67 8.06 -20.57
N LEU A 109 -15.48 8.08 -19.98
CA LEU A 109 -14.51 6.99 -20.12
C LEU A 109 -15.07 5.65 -19.60
N LEU A 110 -15.74 5.65 -18.43
CA LEU A 110 -16.37 4.45 -17.88
C LEU A 110 -17.56 3.95 -18.72
N ALA A 111 -18.29 4.87 -19.36
CA ALA A 111 -19.41 4.51 -20.23
C ALA A 111 -18.95 3.80 -21.51
N GLY A 112 -17.77 4.15 -22.04
CA GLY A 112 -17.20 3.57 -23.26
C GLY A 112 -16.64 2.16 -23.12
N THR A 113 -16.54 1.60 -21.91
CA THR A 113 -16.04 0.24 -21.65
C THR A 113 -17.15 -0.83 -21.53
N LYS A 114 -18.41 -0.46 -21.72
CA LYS A 114 -19.56 -1.39 -21.73
C LYS A 114 -19.82 -2.00 -23.10
#